data_AF-A0A645AB00-F1
#
_entry.id   AF-A0A645AB00-F1
#
_cell.length_a   1.000
_cell.length_b   1.000
_cell.length_c   1.000
_cell.angle_alpha   90.00
_cell.angle_beta   90.00
_cell.angle_gamma   90.00
#
_symmetry.space_group_name_H-M   'P 1'
#
loop_
_entity.id
_entity.type
_entity.pdbx_description
1 polymer ?
#
loop_
_entity_poly.entity_id
_entity_poly.type
_entity_poly.pdbx_seq_one_letter_code
_entity_poly.pdbx_strand_id
1 'polypeptide(L)'
;MNWDSREAKELALNKLQREIDAYRKDGKFEGMFPERWLPAAVAVIGEPFTEQNGLVNSTMKIVRGKVEEHYAGRIAVLYAAGAKDIINQENIEALV
;
A
#
# COMPACT_ATOMS: atom_id res chain seq x y z
N MET A 1 -20.11 -14.21 -1.33
CA MET A 1 -19.42 -13.12 -0.61
C MET A 1 -19.62 -11.86 -1.43
N ASN A 2 -20.15 -10.80 -0.82
CA ASN A 2 -20.19 -9.49 -1.45
C ASN A 2 -18.82 -8.82 -1.21
N TRP A 3 -17.97 -8.79 -2.22
CA TRP A 3 -16.60 -8.25 -2.12
C TRP A 3 -16.57 -6.73 -2.01
N ASP A 4 -17.66 -6.06 -2.39
CA ASP A 4 -17.84 -4.62 -2.26
C ASP A 4 -18.24 -4.19 -0.85
N SER A 5 -18.58 -5.15 0.03
CA SER A 5 -18.95 -4.81 1.40
C SER A 5 -17.73 -4.23 2.13
N ARG A 6 -17.99 -3.24 3.00
CA ARG A 6 -16.95 -2.66 3.86
C ARG A 6 -16.22 -3.75 4.66
N GLU A 7 -16.96 -4.73 5.18
CA GLU A 7 -16.40 -5.86 5.92
C GLU A 7 -15.41 -6.69 5.08
N ALA A 8 -15.73 -6.96 3.80
CA ALA A 8 -14.84 -7.70 2.91
C ALA A 8 -13.56 -6.91 2.60
N LYS A 9 -13.67 -5.59 2.40
CA LYS A 9 -12.54 -4.69 2.18
C LYS A 9 -11.65 -4.59 3.42
N GLU A 10 -12.24 -4.44 4.61
CA GLU A 10 -11.50 -4.46 5.88
C GLU A 10 -10.78 -5.80 6.10
N LEU A 11 -11.40 -6.93 5.74
CA LEU A 11 -10.75 -8.24 5.80
C LEU A 11 -9.55 -8.32 4.84
N ALA A 12 -9.67 -7.79 3.63
CA ALA A 12 -8.58 -7.74 2.66
C ALA A 12 -7.42 -6.87 3.16
N LEU A 13 -7.71 -5.68 3.71
CA LEU A 13 -6.71 -4.78 4.30
C LEU A 13 -6.01 -5.44 5.50
N ASN A 14 -6.76 -6.09 6.39
CA ASN A 14 -6.18 -6.86 7.50
C ASN A 14 -5.26 -7.98 7.01
N LYS A 15 -5.58 -8.62 5.89
CA LYS A 15 -4.70 -9.64 5.30
C LYS A 15 -3.39 -9.02 4.81
N LEU A 16 -3.43 -7.86 4.13
CA LEU A 16 -2.24 -7.13 3.72
C LEU A 16 -1.38 -6.69 4.92
N GLN A 17 -2.02 -6.20 5.98
CA GLN A 17 -1.36 -5.80 7.22
C GLN A 17 -0.57 -6.94 7.85
N ARG A 18 -1.17 -8.15 7.91
CA ARG A 18 -0.49 -9.34 8.46
C ARG A 18 0.76 -9.72 7.66
N GLU A 19 0.77 -9.52 6.35
CA GLU A 19 1.98 -9.78 5.54
C GLU A 19 3.09 -8.78 5.85
N ILE A 20 2.75 -7.52 6.16
CA ILE A 20 3.72 -6.50 6.57
C ILE A 20 4.22 -6.78 8.00
N ASP A 21 3.30 -7.12 8.92
CA ASP A 21 3.61 -7.38 10.32
C ASP A 21 4.45 -8.65 10.50
N ALA A 22 4.43 -9.58 9.53
CA ALA A 22 5.33 -10.72 9.52
C ALA A 22 6.82 -10.32 9.57
N TYR A 23 7.19 -9.11 9.12
CA TYR A 23 8.56 -8.58 9.18
C TYR A 23 8.84 -7.72 10.40
N ARG A 24 7.81 -7.35 11.18
CA ARG A 24 7.97 -6.56 12.41
C ARG A 24 8.39 -7.45 13.57
N LYS A 25 8.58 -6.81 14.73
CA LYS A 25 8.77 -7.50 16.01
C LYS A 25 7.65 -8.53 16.24
N ASP A 26 8.02 -9.70 16.75
CA ASP A 26 7.17 -10.86 17.00
C ASP A 26 6.62 -11.52 15.71
N GLY A 27 7.04 -11.05 14.53
CA GLY A 27 6.72 -11.62 13.23
C GLY A 27 7.67 -12.77 12.83
N LYS A 28 7.20 -13.68 11.95
CA LYS A 28 7.99 -14.83 11.47
C LYS A 28 9.30 -14.47 10.73
N PHE A 29 9.43 -13.23 10.28
CA PHE A 29 10.58 -12.67 9.60
C PHE A 29 11.24 -11.52 10.40
N GLU A 30 10.99 -11.47 11.71
CA GLU A 30 11.62 -10.48 12.60
C GLU A 30 13.14 -10.43 12.39
N GLY A 31 13.70 -9.22 12.36
CA GLY A 31 15.14 -9.00 12.23
C GLY A 31 15.70 -9.18 10.81
N MET A 32 14.87 -9.56 9.83
CA MET A 32 15.31 -9.66 8.42
C MET A 32 15.72 -8.30 7.83
N PHE A 33 15.09 -7.22 8.28
CA PHE A 33 15.42 -5.85 7.90
C PHE A 33 15.55 -4.96 9.15
N PRO A 34 16.37 -3.90 9.11
CA PRO A 34 16.33 -2.84 10.12
C PRO A 34 14.91 -2.29 10.26
N GLU A 35 14.41 -2.13 11.48
CA GLU A 35 13.03 -1.70 11.72
C GLU A 35 12.67 -0.37 11.04
N ARG A 36 13.64 0.57 10.99
CA ARG A 36 13.50 1.86 10.30
C ARG A 36 13.32 1.77 8.78
N TRP A 37 13.58 0.61 8.17
CA TRP A 37 13.37 0.38 6.74
C TRP A 37 11.95 -0.12 6.44
N LEU A 38 11.24 -0.61 7.45
CA LEU A 38 9.86 -1.05 7.28
C LEU A 38 8.94 0.18 7.14
N PRO A 39 7.97 0.15 6.22
CA PRO A 39 7.07 1.27 6.02
C PRO A 39 6.25 1.52 7.30
N ALA A 40 6.09 2.79 7.69
CA ALA A 40 5.25 3.16 8.83
C ALA A 40 3.75 3.22 8.47
N ALA A 41 3.43 3.46 7.20
CA ALA A 41 2.10 3.53 6.62
C ALA A 41 2.15 2.95 5.21
N VAL A 42 1.05 2.37 4.73
CA VAL A 42 0.94 1.75 3.40
C VAL A 42 -0.35 2.19 2.70
N ALA A 43 -0.23 2.51 1.42
CA ALA A 43 -1.33 2.85 0.54
C ALA A 43 -1.64 1.69 -0.41
N VAL A 44 -2.92 1.36 -0.54
CA VAL A 44 -3.43 0.52 -1.63
C VAL A 44 -3.72 1.42 -2.85
N ILE A 45 -3.41 0.91 -4.04
CA ILE A 45 -3.64 1.60 -5.31
C ILE A 45 -4.59 0.77 -6.18
N GLY A 46 -5.46 1.46 -6.93
CA GLY A 46 -6.51 0.83 -7.73
C GLY A 46 -6.08 0.40 -9.14
N GLU A 47 -4.85 0.71 -9.55
CA GLU A 47 -4.32 0.28 -10.84
C GLU A 47 -2.88 -0.24 -10.73
N PRO A 48 -2.50 -1.23 -11.54
CA PRO A 48 -1.13 -1.71 -11.61
C PRO A 48 -0.22 -0.69 -12.32
N PHE A 49 1.08 -0.72 -12.04
CA PHE A 49 2.05 0.03 -12.83
C PHE A 49 2.34 -0.72 -14.13
N THR A 50 2.11 -0.06 -15.27
CA THR A 50 2.24 -0.67 -16.59
C THR A 50 3.03 0.23 -17.54
N GLU A 51 3.42 -0.31 -18.68
CA GLU A 51 4.00 0.51 -19.75
C GLU A 51 2.92 1.39 -20.40
N GLN A 52 1.68 0.89 -20.49
CA GLN A 52 0.54 1.59 -21.10
C GLN A 52 0.15 2.86 -20.33
N ASN A 53 0.14 2.82 -19.00
CA ASN A 53 -0.05 4.02 -18.18
C ASN A 53 1.26 4.79 -17.93
N GLY A 54 2.37 4.32 -18.49
CA GLY A 54 3.67 4.99 -18.44
C GLY A 54 4.33 5.04 -17.07
N LEU A 55 3.80 4.31 -16.08
CA LEU A 55 4.36 4.23 -14.73
C LEU A 55 5.58 3.31 -14.66
N VAL A 56 5.72 2.45 -15.67
CA VAL A 56 6.87 1.59 -15.91
C VAL A 56 7.41 1.83 -17.32
N ASN A 57 8.72 1.74 -17.51
CA ASN A 57 9.35 1.89 -18.82
C ASN A 57 9.42 0.56 -19.59
N SER A 58 9.88 0.59 -20.84
CA SER A 58 10.02 -0.61 -21.69
C SER A 58 10.99 -1.68 -21.18
N THR A 59 11.77 -1.38 -20.13
CA THR A 59 12.65 -2.33 -19.43
C THR A 59 12.04 -2.84 -18.12
N MET A 60 10.74 -2.61 -17.90
CA MET A 60 10.00 -2.99 -16.70
C MET A 60 10.48 -2.31 -15.40
N LYS A 61 11.14 -1.15 -15.51
CA LYS A 61 11.54 -0.34 -14.35
C LYS A 61 10.51 0.74 -14.07
N ILE A 62 10.21 0.95 -12.80
CA ILE A 62 9.32 2.03 -12.33
C ILE A 62 9.90 3.40 -12.72
N VAL A 63 9.08 4.23 -13.33
CA VAL A 63 9.40 5.64 -13.63
C VAL A 63 9.01 6.48 -12.42
N ARG A 64 9.91 6.54 -11.42
CA ARG A 64 9.67 7.18 -10.10
C ARG A 64 8.93 8.52 -10.20
N GLY A 65 9.43 9.46 -11.01
CA GLY A 65 8.84 10.80 -11.10
C GLY A 65 7.38 10.79 -11.55
N LYS A 66 7.02 9.89 -12.48
CA LYS A 66 5.62 9.74 -12.93
C LYS A 66 4.74 9.08 -11.88
N VAL A 67 5.26 8.11 -11.13
CA VAL A 67 4.52 7.50 -10.00
C VAL A 67 4.30 8.53 -8.90
N GLU A 68 5.32 9.29 -8.53
CA GLU A 68 5.22 10.34 -7.50
C GLU A 68 4.23 11.44 -7.92
N GLU A 69 4.24 11.87 -9.19
CA GLU A 69 3.29 12.84 -9.73
C GLU A 69 1.85 12.30 -9.74
N HIS A 70 1.64 11.10 -10.30
CA HIS A 70 0.32 10.48 -10.40
C HIS A 70 -0.31 10.22 -9.02
N TYR A 71 0.49 9.76 -8.05
CA TYR A 71 0.03 9.43 -6.71
C TYR A 71 0.33 10.52 -5.67
N ALA A 72 0.62 11.76 -6.06
CA ALA A 72 1.03 12.83 -5.15
C ALA A 72 0.04 13.02 -3.97
N GLY A 73 -1.27 12.99 -4.25
CA GLY A 73 -2.30 13.06 -3.21
C GLY A 73 -2.29 11.86 -2.26
N ARG A 74 -2.12 10.63 -2.78
CA ARG A 74 -2.02 9.42 -1.95
C ARG A 74 -0.77 9.43 -1.09
N ILE A 75 0.35 9.89 -1.64
CA ILE A 75 1.61 10.06 -0.90
C ILE A 75 1.43 11.11 0.21
N ALA A 76 0.77 12.23 -0.05
CA ALA A 76 0.50 13.24 0.97
C ALA A 76 -0.33 12.67 2.13
N VAL A 77 -1.34 11.86 1.84
CA VAL A 77 -2.16 11.18 2.87
C VAL A 77 -1.32 10.23 3.72
N LEU A 78 -0.30 9.56 3.18
CA LEU A 78 0.59 8.69 3.97
C LEU A 78 1.35 9.43 5.09
N TYR A 79 1.51 10.74 4.96
CA TYR A 79 2.14 11.58 5.98
C TYR A 79 1.13 12.24 6.94
N ALA A 80 -0.17 12.07 6.72
CA ALA A 80 -1.21 12.63 7.59
C ALA A 80 -1.35 11.84 8.90
N ALA A 81 -1.96 12.48 9.90
CA ALA A 81 -2.33 11.80 11.14
C ALA A 81 -3.33 10.68 10.85
N GLY A 82 -3.12 9.50 11.45
CA GLY A 82 -3.99 8.33 11.26
C GLY A 82 -3.60 7.42 10.09
N ALA A 83 -2.72 7.84 9.18
CA ALA A 83 -2.34 7.04 8.00
C ALA A 83 -1.62 5.71 8.30
N LYS A 84 -1.14 5.54 9.54
CA LYS A 84 -0.55 4.27 10.02
C LYS A 84 -1.59 3.16 10.14
N ASP A 85 -2.86 3.51 10.35
CA ASP A 85 -3.95 2.54 10.28
C ASP A 85 -4.22 2.21 8.82
N ILE A 86 -4.04 0.94 8.46
CA ILE A 86 -4.30 0.45 7.10
C ILE A 86 -5.78 0.48 6.76
N ILE A 87 -6.67 0.40 7.77
CA ILE A 87 -8.12 0.53 7.64
C ILE A 87 -8.48 2.02 7.69
N ASN A 88 -8.06 2.73 6.65
CA ASN A 88 -8.44 4.12 6.41
C ASN A 88 -9.37 4.22 5.19
N GLN A 89 -10.06 5.36 5.08
CA GLN A 89 -11.06 5.59 4.04
C GLN A 89 -10.48 5.45 2.64
N GLU A 90 -9.27 5.97 2.42
CA GLU A 90 -8.63 5.99 1.12
C GLU A 90 -8.17 4.59 0.66
N ASN A 91 -7.76 3.72 1.58
CA ASN A 91 -7.46 2.32 1.29
C ASN A 91 -8.73 1.49 1.05
N ILE A 92 -9.83 1.78 1.76
CA ILE A 92 -11.13 1.16 1.52
C ILE A 92 -11.65 1.54 0.13
N GLU A 93 -11.52 2.81 -0.26
CA GLU A 93 -11.95 3.29 -1.58
C GLU A 93 -11.09 2.71 -2.72
N ALA A 94 -9.79 2.49 -2.48
CA ALA A 94 -8.89 1.90 -3.47
C ALA A 94 -9.17 0.41 -3.78
N LEU A 95 -9.85 -0.30 -2.87
CA LEU A 95 -10.33 -1.65 -3.11
C LEU A 95 -11.69 -1.56 -3.82
N VAL A 96 -11.70 -1.73 -5.13
CA VAL A 96 -12.91 -1.83 -5.98
C VAL A 96 -13.18 -3.26 -6.40
#